data_AF-A0A542AJR5-F1
#
_entry.id   AF-A0A542AJR5-F1
#
_cell.length_a   1.000
_cell.length_b   1.000
_cell.length_c   1.000
_cell.angle_alpha   90.00
_cell.angle_beta   90.00
_cell.angle_gamma   90.00
#
_symmetry.space_group_name_H-M   'P 1'
#
loop_
_entity.id
_entity.type
_entity.pdbx_description
1 polymer ?
#
loop_
_entity_poly.entity_id
_entity_poly.type
_entity_poly.pdbx_seq_one_letter_code
_entity_poly.pdbx_strand_id
1 'polypeptide(L)' 'MPTDNDRVPNRLIHEKSPYLLQHAYNPVNWYPWGKDAFEKAKGFENNC' A
#
# COMPACT_ATOMS: atom_id res chain seq x y z
N MET A 1 0.99 -2.47 25.69
CA MET A 1 1.94 -2.50 24.55
C MET A 1 1.11 -2.72 23.30
N PRO A 2 1.32 -1.95 22.21
CA PRO A 2 0.59 -2.20 20.97
C PRO A 2 0.94 -3.61 20.50
N THR A 3 -0.04 -4.49 20.49
CA THR A 3 0.12 -5.82 19.91
C THR A 3 0.12 -5.66 18.39
N ASP A 4 0.93 -6.46 17.68
CA ASP A 4 1.11 -6.35 16.22
C ASP A 4 -0.21 -6.43 15.42
N ASN A 5 -1.28 -6.95 16.05
CA ASN A 5 -2.65 -7.00 15.53
C ASN A 5 -3.32 -5.64 15.27
N ASP A 6 -2.77 -4.53 15.76
CA ASP A 6 -3.33 -3.19 15.52
C ASP A 6 -2.79 -2.53 14.24
N ARG A 7 -1.83 -3.17 13.54
CA ARG A 7 -1.22 -2.58 12.34
C ARG A 7 -2.04 -2.95 11.12
N VAL A 8 -2.67 -1.95 10.49
CA VAL A 8 -3.36 -2.12 9.21
C VAL A 8 -2.32 -2.21 8.09
N PRO A 9 -2.25 -3.32 7.35
CA PRO A 9 -1.35 -3.41 6.21
C PRO A 9 -1.88 -2.58 5.03
N ASN A 10 -0.96 -1.99 4.28
CA ASN A 10 -1.18 -1.47 2.94
C ASN A 10 -1.10 -2.60 1.90
N ARG A 11 -1.20 -2.24 0.62
CA ARG A 11 -1.30 -3.18 -0.50
C ARG A 11 -0.06 -4.03 -0.73
N LEU A 12 1.09 -3.62 -0.20
CA LEU A 12 2.35 -4.35 -0.37
C LEU A 12 2.34 -5.73 0.33
N ILE A 13 1.36 -6.01 1.20
CA ILE A 13 1.22 -7.33 1.85
C ILE A 13 1.01 -8.49 0.86
N HIS A 14 0.61 -8.19 -0.38
CA HIS A 14 0.39 -9.19 -1.43
C HIS A 14 1.59 -9.37 -2.36
N GLU A 15 2.67 -8.60 -2.16
CA GLU A 15 3.86 -8.69 -2.97
C GLU A 15 4.73 -9.89 -2.60
N LYS A 16 5.49 -10.40 -3.57
CA LYS A 16 6.42 -11.52 -3.32
C LYS A 16 7.80 -11.07 -2.86
N SER A 17 8.14 -9.80 -3.08
CA SER A 17 9.45 -9.25 -2.73
C SER A 17 9.57 -9.10 -1.22
N PRO A 18 10.60 -9.69 -0.57
CA PRO A 18 10.83 -9.52 0.86
C PRO A 18 10.98 -8.05 1.26
N TYR A 19 11.57 -7.23 0.40
CA TYR A 19 11.72 -5.80 0.61
C TYR A 19 10.37 -5.07 0.67
N LEU A 20 9.44 -5.41 -0.22
CA LEU A 20 8.12 -4.77 -0.23
C LEU A 20 7.26 -5.21 0.96
N LEU A 21 7.33 -6.48 1.33
CA LEU A 21 6.63 -7.03 2.50
C LEU A 21 7.08 -6.37 3.81
N GLN A 22 8.36 -6.01 3.94
CA GLN A 22 8.88 -5.28 5.09
C GLN A 22 8.19 -3.92 5.29
N HIS A 23 7.66 -3.32 4.22
CA HIS A 23 7.00 -2.02 4.22
C HIS A 23 5.46 -2.11 4.19
N ALA A 24 4.89 -3.31 4.28
CA ALA A 24 3.45 -3.52 4.23
C ALA A 24 2.70 -2.84 5.39
N TYR A 25 3.34 -2.61 6.54
CA TYR A 25 2.69 -2.00 7.71
C TYR A 25 3.11 -0.53 7.93
N ASN A 26 3.78 0.08 6.96
CA ASN A 26 4.08 1.50 7.03
C ASN A 26 2.78 2.33 6.98
N PRO A 27 2.72 3.48 7.68
CA PRO A 27 1.50 4.30 7.78
C PRO A 27 1.09 4.93 6.44
N VAL A 28 2.02 5.01 5.48
CA VAL A 28 1.74 5.42 4.10
C VAL A 28 1.07 4.25 3.38
N ASN A 29 -0.08 4.51 2.78
CA ASN A 29 -0.82 3.52 1.97
C ASN A 29 -0.13 3.31 0.60
N TRP A 30 0.99 2.59 0.62
CA TRP A 30 1.77 2.31 -0.58
C TRP A 30 1.01 1.45 -1.58
N TYR A 31 1.26 1.73 -2.86
CA TYR A 31 0.82 0.92 -3.99
C TYR A 31 2.05 0.31 -4.65
N PRO A 32 2.01 -0.98 -5.05
CA PRO A 32 3.04 -1.51 -5.92
C PRO A 32 2.99 -0.78 -7.28
N TRP A 33 4.15 -0.66 -7.92
CA TRP A 33 4.22 -0.05 -9.24
C TRP A 33 3.46 -0.91 -10.26
N GLY A 34 2.50 -0.31 -10.96
CA GLY A 34 1.67 -1.04 -11.91
C GLY A 34 0.48 -0.23 -12.41
N LYS A 35 -0.30 -0.84 -13.30
CA LYS A 35 -1.45 -0.21 -13.94
C LYS A 35 -2.46 0.32 -12.92
N ASP A 36 -2.73 -0.45 -11.88
CA ASP A 36 -3.67 -0.11 -10.79
C ASP A 36 -3.30 1.18 -10.06
N ALA A 37 -1.99 1.45 -9.88
CA ALA A 37 -1.51 2.68 -9.25
C ALA A 37 -1.84 3.91 -10.13
N PHE A 38 -1.62 3.79 -11.44
CA PHE A 38 -1.96 4.85 -12.40
C PHE A 38 -3.46 5.02 -12.60
N GLU A 39 -4.23 3.93 -12.65
CA GLU A 39 -5.69 3.99 -12.75
C GLU A 39 -6.29 4.67 -11.52
N LYS A 40 -5.77 4.38 -10.32
CA LYS A 40 -6.16 5.07 -9.10
C LYS A 40 -5.82 6.57 -9.17
N ALA A 41 -4.63 6.93 -9.65
CA ALA A 41 -4.22 8.32 -9.82
C ALA A 41 -5.15 9.08 -10.79
N LYS A 42 -5.45 8.52 -11.96
CA LYS A 42 -6.40 9.11 -12.92
C LYS A 42 -7.81 9.26 -12.35
N GLY A 43 -8.25 8.31 -11.52
CA GLY A 43 -9.51 8.43 -10.79
C GLY A 43 -9.51 9.57 -9.78
N PHE A 44 -8.37 9.87 -9.15
CA PHE A 44 -8.20 11.02 -8.26
C PHE A 44 -8.15 12.37 -8.99
N GLU A 45 -7.73 12.42 -10.26
CA GLU A 45 -7.72 13.67 -11.06
C GLU A 45 -9.12 14.26 -11.29
N ASN A 46 -10.20 13.47 -11.15
CA ASN A 46 -11.58 13.93 -11.35
C ASN A 46 -12.24 14.51 -10.07
N ASN A 47 -11.47 14.74 -9.00
CA ASN A 47 -11.97 15.24 -7.70
C ASN A 47 -11.32 16.58 -7.27
N CYS A 48 -10.77 17.33 -8.22
CA CYS A 48 -10.35 18.73 -8.04
C CYS A 48 -11.24 19.65 -8.86
#